data_AF-A0A6A4IAI5-F1
#
_entry.id   AF-A0A6A4IAI5-F1
#
_cell.length_a   1.000
_cell.length_b   1.000
_cell.length_c   1.000
_cell.angle_alpha   90.00
_cell.angle_beta   90.00
_cell.angle_gamma   90.00
#
_symmetry.space_group_name_H-M   'P 1'
#
loop_
_entity.id
_entity.type
_entity.pdbx_description
1 polymer ?
#
loop_
_entity_poly.entity_id
_entity_poly.type
_entity_poly.pdbx_seq_one_letter_code
_entity_poly.pdbx_strand_id
1 'polypeptide(L)'
;HCSEMGEGFSFKTRTFNAAAEHMVQFTTVGGVKDAAACRSKWQECKKKFNAIGKIKAKSGWGPWSDENGAGITALTAESWDNFVKKNAAAKPF
;
A
#
# COMPACT_ATOMS: atom_id res chain seq x y z
N HIS A 1 -3.04 -18.81 -11.53
CA HIS A 1 -3.24 -17.91 -12.69
C HIS A 1 -2.33 -16.69 -12.47
N CYS A 2 -1.12 -16.69 -13.05
CA CYS A 2 -0.04 -15.72 -12.76
C CYS A 2 0.38 -14.90 -14.00
N SER A 3 -0.51 -14.70 -14.97
CA SER A 3 -0.18 -14.05 -16.25
C SER A 3 -0.55 -12.55 -16.31
N GLU A 4 -1.11 -12.01 -15.23
CA GLU A 4 -1.67 -10.66 -15.18
C GLU A 4 -0.83 -9.66 -14.38
N MET A 5 0.06 -10.16 -13.53
CA MET A 5 0.98 -9.35 -12.75
C MET A 5 2.21 -9.00 -13.60
N GLY A 6 2.27 -7.77 -14.10
CA GLY A 6 3.50 -7.23 -14.69
C GLY A 6 4.56 -6.93 -13.61
N GLU A 7 5.78 -6.66 -14.05
CA GLU A 7 6.92 -6.43 -13.16
C GLU A 7 6.65 -5.36 -12.11
N GLY A 8 7.06 -5.66 -10.87
CA GLY A 8 6.96 -4.74 -9.74
C GLY A 8 5.54 -4.36 -9.35
N PHE A 9 4.59 -5.31 -9.27
CA PHE A 9 3.19 -5.06 -8.86
C PHE A 9 2.42 -4.13 -9.82
N SER A 10 2.64 -4.31 -11.12
CA SER A 10 2.02 -3.49 -12.17
C SER A 10 1.03 -4.34 -12.96
N PHE A 11 -0.27 -4.23 -12.68
CA PHE A 11 -1.28 -4.97 -13.44
C PHE A 11 -1.60 -4.31 -14.78
N LYS A 12 -1.98 -5.13 -15.77
CA LYS A 12 -2.44 -4.65 -17.08
C LYS A 12 -3.83 -4.02 -16.95
N THR A 13 -4.18 -3.13 -17.88
CA THR A 13 -5.52 -2.50 -17.93
C THR A 13 -6.65 -3.54 -17.97
N ARG A 14 -6.45 -4.68 -18.64
CA ARG A 14 -7.42 -5.79 -18.66
C ARG A 14 -7.79 -6.30 -17.27
N THR A 15 -6.80 -6.40 -16.37
CA THR A 15 -7.01 -6.83 -14.98
C THR A 15 -7.82 -5.80 -14.19
N PHE A 16 -7.61 -4.50 -14.44
CA PHE A 16 -8.42 -3.45 -13.82
C PHE A 16 -9.84 -3.39 -14.37
N ASN A 17 -10.07 -3.72 -15.65
CA ASN A 17 -11.41 -3.87 -16.21
C ASN A 17 -12.14 -5.05 -15.57
N ALA A 18 -11.50 -6.23 -15.52
CA ALA A 18 -12.08 -7.39 -14.84
C ALA A 18 -12.36 -7.09 -13.35
N ALA A 19 -11.45 -6.38 -12.67
CA ALA A 19 -11.67 -5.94 -11.30
C ALA A 19 -12.87 -4.99 -11.18
N ALA A 20 -13.03 -4.03 -12.09
CA ALA A 20 -14.18 -3.12 -12.12
C ALA A 20 -15.50 -3.89 -12.29
N GLU A 21 -15.55 -4.85 -13.21
CA GLU A 21 -16.71 -5.74 -13.42
C GLU A 21 -17.04 -6.53 -12.15
N HIS A 22 -16.03 -7.10 -11.49
CA HIS A 22 -16.21 -7.79 -10.22
C HIS A 22 -16.60 -6.84 -9.08
N MET A 23 -16.19 -5.57 -9.10
CA MET A 23 -16.52 -4.60 -8.06
C MET A 23 -17.96 -4.11 -8.12
N VAL A 24 -18.68 -4.31 -9.23
CA VAL A 24 -20.10 -3.96 -9.35
C VAL A 24 -20.93 -4.62 -8.24
N GLN A 25 -20.67 -5.90 -7.91
CA GLN A 25 -21.40 -6.61 -6.86
C GLN A 25 -21.14 -6.08 -5.43
N PHE A 26 -20.03 -5.36 -5.23
CA PHE A 26 -19.65 -4.78 -3.94
C PHE A 26 -19.91 -3.27 -3.88
N THR A 27 -20.40 -2.68 -4.97
CA THR A 27 -20.71 -1.25 -5.03
C THR A 27 -22.13 -1.06 -4.49
N THR A 28 -22.23 -1.00 -3.16
CA THR A 28 -23.49 -0.81 -2.43
C THR A 28 -23.87 0.66 -2.26
N VAL A 29 -22.90 1.58 -2.34
CA VAL A 29 -23.08 3.03 -2.23
C VAL A 29 -22.09 3.75 -3.16
N GLY A 30 -22.58 4.71 -3.96
CA GLY A 30 -21.77 5.53 -4.87
C GLY A 30 -21.88 5.14 -6.35
N GLY A 31 -21.15 5.87 -7.21
CA GLY A 31 -21.09 5.63 -8.67
C GLY A 31 -20.34 4.34 -9.03
N VAL A 32 -20.61 3.82 -10.23
CA VAL A 32 -19.95 2.61 -10.76
C VAL A 32 -18.43 2.81 -10.72
N LYS A 33 -17.73 1.89 -10.05
CA LYS A 33 -16.27 1.91 -10.00
C LYS A 33 -15.73 1.48 -11.35
N ASP A 34 -15.19 2.43 -12.10
CA ASP A 34 -14.53 2.18 -13.38
C ASP A 34 -13.10 1.63 -13.17
N ALA A 35 -12.50 1.11 -14.24
CA ALA A 35 -11.15 0.56 -14.20
C ALA A 35 -10.08 1.58 -13.78
N ALA A 36 -10.28 2.88 -14.05
CA ALA A 36 -9.35 3.92 -13.61
C ALA A 36 -9.47 4.19 -12.10
N ALA A 37 -10.67 4.13 -11.53
CA ALA A 37 -10.89 4.14 -10.08
C ALA A 37 -10.19 2.95 -9.39
N CYS A 38 -10.37 1.73 -9.92
CA CYS A 38 -9.68 0.53 -9.44
C CYS A 38 -8.15 0.67 -9.51
N ARG A 39 -7.64 1.17 -10.64
CA ARG A 39 -6.20 1.41 -10.83
C ARG A 39 -5.66 2.44 -9.86
N SER A 40 -6.37 3.55 -9.67
CA SER A 40 -5.96 4.62 -8.75
C SER A 40 -5.90 4.09 -7.32
N LYS A 41 -6.91 3.31 -6.90
CA LYS A 41 -6.91 2.68 -5.58
C LYS A 41 -5.77 1.69 -5.40
N TRP A 42 -5.51 0.86 -6.42
CA TRP A 42 -4.37 -0.05 -6.40
C TRP A 42 -3.03 0.69 -6.23
N GLN A 43 -2.84 1.81 -6.92
CA GLN A 43 -1.61 2.62 -6.77
C GLN A 43 -1.45 3.14 -5.33
N GLU A 44 -2.54 3.56 -4.67
CA GLU A 44 -2.48 3.93 -3.26
C GLU A 44 -2.09 2.74 -2.36
N CYS A 45 -2.73 1.59 -2.56
CA CYS A 45 -2.42 0.37 -1.80
C CYS A 45 -0.97 -0.07 -2.01
N LYS A 46 -0.47 0.00 -3.24
CA LYS A 46 0.92 -0.29 -3.60
C LYS A 46 1.89 0.68 -2.90
N LYS A 47 1.58 1.98 -2.86
CA LYS A 47 2.40 2.97 -2.13
C LYS A 47 2.50 2.62 -0.64
N LYS A 48 1.37 2.28 -0.01
CA LYS A 48 1.29 1.85 1.39
C LYS A 48 2.09 0.57 1.64
N PHE A 49 1.88 -0.45 0.80
CA PHE A 49 2.62 -1.72 0.89
C PHE A 49 4.13 -1.52 0.77
N ASN A 50 4.57 -0.70 -0.19
CA ASN A 50 5.99 -0.37 -0.35
C ASN A 50 6.54 0.42 0.85
N ALA A 51 5.75 1.33 1.45
CA ALA A 51 6.15 2.04 2.65
C ALA A 51 6.37 1.07 3.83
N ILE A 52 5.43 0.15 4.05
CA ILE A 52 5.55 -0.91 5.07
C ILE A 52 6.76 -1.81 4.77
N GLY A 53 6.98 -2.20 3.51
CA GLY A 53 8.16 -2.97 3.10
C GLY A 53 9.46 -2.26 3.46
N LYS A 54 9.55 -0.95 3.24
CA LYS A 54 10.73 -0.13 3.62
C LYS A 54 10.89 -0.02 5.14
N ILE A 55 9.79 0.09 5.89
CA ILE A 55 9.80 0.12 7.35
C ILE A 55 10.34 -1.23 7.87
N LYS A 56 9.83 -2.35 7.35
CA LYS A 56 10.28 -3.71 7.70
C LYS A 56 11.74 -3.98 7.33
N ALA A 57 12.21 -3.43 6.22
CA ALA A 57 13.60 -3.55 5.79
C ALA A 57 14.56 -2.68 6.61
N LYS A 58 14.06 -1.74 7.42
CA LYS A 58 14.89 -0.89 8.25
C LYS A 58 15.29 -1.63 9.52
N SER A 59 16.51 -2.16 9.55
CA SER A 59 17.10 -2.71 10.77
C SER A 59 17.27 -1.64 11.84
N GLY A 60 16.98 -2.00 13.10
CA GLY A 60 17.11 -1.11 14.27
C GLY A 60 15.80 -0.60 14.87
N TRP A 61 14.65 -0.97 14.30
CA TRP A 61 13.34 -0.81 14.93
C TRP A 61 12.82 -2.15 15.45
N GLY A 62 11.85 -2.09 16.37
CA GLY A 62 11.23 -3.29 16.92
C GLY A 62 10.58 -4.14 15.81
N PRO A 63 10.28 -5.42 16.10
CA PRO A 63 9.54 -6.25 15.15
C PRO A 63 8.23 -5.55 14.78
N TRP A 64 7.96 -5.42 13.48
CA TRP A 64 6.69 -4.87 13.00
C TRP A 64 5.54 -5.74 13.52
N SER A 65 4.67 -5.17 14.34
CA SER A 65 3.41 -5.79 14.76
C SER A 65 2.25 -5.12 14.03
N ASP A 66 1.24 -5.89 13.63
CA ASP A 66 0.03 -5.33 13.03
C ASP A 66 -0.75 -4.46 14.04
N GLU A 67 -0.60 -4.74 15.34
CA GLU A 67 -1.22 -3.97 16.43
C GLU A 67 -0.41 -2.73 16.85
N ASN A 68 0.93 -2.81 16.84
CA ASN A 68 1.82 -1.77 17.39
C ASN A 68 2.73 -1.10 16.35
N GLY A 69 2.58 -1.41 15.06
CA GLY A 69 3.40 -0.86 13.98
C GLY A 69 4.89 -1.19 14.11
N ALA A 70 5.76 -0.24 13.78
CA ALA A 70 7.22 -0.41 13.80
C ALA A 70 7.85 -0.46 15.20
N GLY A 71 7.05 -0.43 16.28
CA GLY A 71 7.57 -0.43 17.65
C GLY A 71 8.51 0.74 17.93
N ILE A 72 8.17 1.94 17.44
CA ILE A 72 8.96 3.15 17.65
C ILE A 72 8.95 3.49 19.14
N THR A 73 10.12 3.43 19.77
CA THR A 73 10.32 3.85 21.17
C THR A 73 10.86 5.28 21.18
N ALA A 74 10.85 5.95 22.34
CA ALA A 74 11.39 7.31 22.48
C ALA A 74 12.86 7.43 22.00
N LEU A 75 13.62 6.34 22.05
CA LEU A 75 15.00 6.23 21.55
C LEU A 75 15.09 6.17 20.02
N THR A 76 14.08 5.62 19.34
CA THR A 76 14.08 5.47 17.87
C THR A 76 13.21 6.52 17.16
N ALA A 77 12.57 7.42 17.90
CA ALA A 77 11.71 8.49 17.39
C ALA A 77 12.44 9.47 16.46
N GLU A 78 13.70 9.83 16.74
CA GLU A 78 14.49 10.70 15.85
C GLU A 78 14.84 10.00 14.53
N SER A 79 15.17 8.71 14.60
CA SER A 79 15.43 7.88 13.42
C SER A 79 14.16 7.69 12.58
N TRP A 80 13.00 7.61 13.23
CA TRP A 80 11.69 7.60 12.59
C TRP A 80 11.37 8.91 11.88
N ASP A 81 11.52 10.06 12.54
CA ASP A 81 11.28 11.38 11.92
C ASP A 81 12.15 11.58 10.67
N ASN A 82 13.44 11.22 10.75
CA ASN A 82 14.35 11.25 9.62
C ASN A 82 13.94 10.29 8.50
N PHE A 83 13.34 9.14 8.82
CA PHE A 83 12.84 8.21 7.84
C PHE A 83 11.54 8.68 7.18
N VAL A 84 10.60 9.25 7.94
CA VAL A 84 9.34 9.81 7.44
C VAL A 84 9.61 11.00 6.52
N LYS A 85 10.59 11.86 6.87
CA LYS A 85 11.07 12.94 5.98
C LYS A 85 11.53 12.41 4.61
N LYS A 86 12.21 11.26 4.59
CA LYS A 86 12.68 10.61 3.35
C LYS A 86 11.62 9.73 2.69
N ASN A 87 10.58 9.33 3.41
CA ASN A 87 9.53 8.43 2.95
C ASN A 87 8.16 8.95 3.43
N ALA A 88 7.66 10.02 2.81
CA ALA A 88 6.41 10.67 3.22
C ALA A 88 5.20 9.71 3.24
N ALA A 89 5.21 8.64 2.42
CA ALA A 89 4.18 7.60 2.41
C ALA A 89 4.16 6.72 3.68
N ALA A 90 5.19 6.79 4.53
CA ALA A 90 5.29 6.10 5.81
C ALA A 90 4.63 6.88 6.97
N LYS A 91 4.30 8.17 6.78
CA LYS A 91 3.71 9.03 7.81
C LYS A 91 2.44 8.51 8.49
N PRO A 92 1.50 7.81 7.82
CA PRO A 92 0.26 7.35 8.45
C PRO A 92 0.38 6.00 9.17
N PHE A 93 1.59 5.44 9.28
CA PHE A 93 1.90 4.17 9.95
C PHE A 93 2.72 4.41 11.21
#